data_AF-A0A655AV16-F1
#
_entry.id   AF-A0A655AV16-F1
#
_cell.length_a   1.000
_cell.length_b   1.000
_cell.length_c   1.000
_cell.angle_alpha   90.00
_cell.angle_beta   90.00
_cell.angle_gamma   90.00
#
_symmetry.space_group_name_H-M   'P 1'
#
loop_
_entity.id
_entity.type
_entity.pdbx_description
1 polymer ?
#
loop_
_entity_poly.entity_id
_entity_poly.type
_entity_poly.pdbx_seq_one_letter_code
_entity_poly.pdbx_strand_id
1 'polypeptide(L)' 'MVTSGLRIGTPALATRGFGDTEFTEVADIIATALATGSSVDVSALKDRATRLARAFPLYDGLEEWSLVGR' A
#
# COMPACT_ATOMS: atom_id res chain seq x y z
N MET A 1 -16.06 4.71 21.98
CA MET A 1 -14.63 4.56 22.34
C MET A 1 -13.83 5.07 21.16
N VAL A 2 -12.86 5.97 21.37
CA VAL A 2 -11.98 6.52 20.33
C VAL A 2 -10.61 5.90 20.51
N THR A 3 -9.99 5.40 19.45
CA THR A 3 -8.61 4.89 19.48
C THR A 3 -7.65 5.96 18.97
N SER A 4 -6.40 5.92 19.43
CA SER A 4 -5.37 6.92 19.09
C SER A 4 -4.16 6.33 18.36
N GLY A 5 -4.29 5.13 17.79
CA GLY A 5 -3.17 4.44 17.16
C GLY A 5 -3.57 3.45 16.07
N LEU A 6 -2.63 3.17 15.17
CA LEU A 6 -2.74 2.21 14.08
C LEU A 6 -1.69 1.11 14.25
N ARG A 7 -2.08 -0.15 14.04
CA ARG A 7 -1.17 -1.29 14.01
C ARG A 7 -0.85 -1.64 12.56
N ILE A 8 0.44 -1.75 12.25
CA ILE A 8 0.95 -2.07 10.91
C ILE A 8 1.66 -3.42 10.98
N GLY A 9 1.48 -4.27 9.96
CA GLY A 9 2.13 -5.57 9.84
C GLY A 9 2.69 -5.79 8.45
N THR A 10 3.90 -6.33 8.38
CA THR A 10 4.63 -6.65 7.14
C THR A 10 4.35 -8.03 6.49
N PRO A 11 3.81 -9.07 7.17
CA PRO A 11 3.81 -10.43 6.62
C PRO A 11 3.25 -10.58 5.20
N ALA A 12 2.11 -9.95 4.89
CA ALA A 12 1.49 -10.10 3.58
C ALA A 12 2.34 -9.55 2.42
N LEU A 13 3.04 -8.43 2.64
CA LEU A 13 3.90 -7.83 1.62
C LEU A 13 5.26 -8.53 1.55
N ALA A 14 5.79 -8.97 2.70
CA ALA A 14 7.02 -9.76 2.74
C ALA A 14 6.86 -11.09 1.97
N THR A 15 5.73 -11.78 2.13
CA THR A 15 5.41 -12.99 1.34
C THR A 15 5.35 -12.71 -0.17
N ARG A 16 4.97 -11.49 -0.58
CA ARG A 16 4.94 -11.07 -1.99
C ARG A 16 6.32 -10.65 -2.53
N GLY A 17 7.35 -10.62 -1.70
CA GLY A 17 8.72 -10.28 -2.11
C GLY A 17 9.16 -8.84 -1.83
N PHE A 18 8.40 -8.05 -1.05
CA PHE A 18 8.87 -6.72 -0.63
C PHE A 18 10.11 -6.83 0.26
N GLY A 19 11.13 -6.01 -0.02
CA GLY A 19 12.31 -5.82 0.81
C GLY A 19 12.33 -4.44 1.46
N ASP A 20 13.50 -4.09 2.01
CA ASP A 20 13.68 -2.85 2.78
C ASP A 20 13.37 -1.58 1.97
N THR A 21 13.70 -1.60 0.68
CA THR A 21 13.46 -0.46 -0.22
C THR A 21 11.97 -0.22 -0.42
N GLU A 22 11.20 -1.28 -0.69
CA GLU A 22 9.76 -1.17 -0.89
C GLU A 22 9.04 -0.82 0.41
N PHE A 23 9.48 -1.38 1.55
CA PHE A 23 8.92 -1.02 2.85
C PHE A 23 9.21 0.43 3.24
N THR A 24 10.36 0.98 2.83
CA THR A 24 10.67 2.41 3.02
C THR A 24 9.69 3.28 2.23
N GLU A 25 9.40 2.94 0.97
CA GLU A 25 8.40 3.65 0.16
C GLU A 25 6.99 3.53 0.76
N VAL A 26 6.59 2.34 1.24
CA VAL A 26 5.31 2.16 1.95
C VAL A 26 5.23 3.04 3.20
N ALA A 27 6.29 3.10 3.99
CA ALA A 27 6.35 3.94 5.18
C ALA A 27 6.22 5.43 4.83
N ASP A 28 6.88 5.88 3.77
CA ASP A 28 6.80 7.27 3.31
C ASP A 28 5.40 7.65 2.78
N ILE A 29 4.73 6.75 2.06
CA ILE A 29 3.32 6.93 1.65
C ILE A 29 2.43 7.12 2.88
N ILE A 30 2.57 6.25 3.89
CA ILE A 30 1.79 6.33 5.13
C ILE A 30 2.10 7.62 5.89
N ALA A 31 3.38 7.96 6.05
CA ALA A 31 3.82 9.17 6.75
C ALA A 31 3.27 10.42 6.06
N THR A 32 3.34 10.49 4.73
CA THR A 32 2.80 11.61 3.94
C THR A 32 1.29 11.76 4.15
N ALA A 33 0.54 10.65 4.11
CA ALA A 33 -0.91 10.66 4.34
C ALA A 33 -1.27 11.17 5.74
N LEU A 34 -0.56 10.69 6.77
CA LEU A 34 -0.84 11.05 8.16
C LEU A 34 -0.41 12.48 8.50
N ALA A 35 0.76 12.92 8.00
CA ALA A 35 1.29 14.26 8.28
C ALA A 35 0.51 15.35 7.55
N THR A 36 0.08 15.08 6.32
CA THR A 36 -0.67 16.06 5.51
C THR A 36 -2.16 16.04 5.84
N GLY A 37 -2.69 14.88 6.27
CA GLY A 37 -4.09 14.75 6.66
C GLY A 37 -5.04 15.06 5.50
N SER A 38 -6.07 15.86 5.75
CA SER A 38 -7.14 16.13 4.79
C SER A 38 -6.72 16.88 3.52
N SER A 39 -5.54 17.52 3.50
CA SER A 39 -5.03 18.22 2.32
C SER A 39 -4.17 17.34 1.41
N VAL A 40 -4.01 16.05 1.72
CA VAL A 40 -3.15 15.15 0.94
C VAL A 40 -3.75 14.85 -0.43
N ASP A 41 -2.89 14.81 -1.45
CA ASP A 41 -3.25 14.24 -2.75
C ASP A 41 -3.28 12.71 -2.65
N VAL A 42 -4.46 12.18 -2.34
CA VAL A 42 -4.71 10.74 -2.23
C VAL A 42 -4.48 10.03 -3.57
N SER A 43 -4.72 10.70 -4.70
CA SER A 43 -4.54 10.08 -6.02
C SER A 43 -3.06 9.78 -6.27
N ALA A 44 -2.19 10.75 -6.00
CA ALA A 44 -0.75 10.58 -6.14
C ALA A 44 -0.22 9.46 -5.24
N LEU A 45 -0.68 9.38 -4.00
CA LEU A 45 -0.28 8.30 -3.08
C LEU A 45 -0.78 6.93 -3.54
N LYS A 46 -2.01 6.87 -4.07
CA LYS A 46 -2.58 5.65 -4.65
C LYS A 46 -1.78 5.16 -5.85
N ASP A 47 -1.31 6.07 -6.70
CA ASP A 47 -0.49 5.71 -7.86
C ASP A 47 0.87 5.13 -7.44
N ARG A 48 1.51 5.70 -6.40
CA ARG A 48 2.73 5.13 -5.80
C ARG A 48 2.49 3.71 -5.26
N ALA A 49 1.43 3.52 -4.47
CA ALA A 49 1.07 2.20 -3.93
C ALA A 49 0.75 1.18 -5.04
N THR A 50 0.06 1.62 -6.09
CA THR A 50 -0.29 0.78 -7.25
C THR A 50 0.96 0.32 -7.99
N ARG A 51 1.94 1.20 -8.18
CA ARG A 51 3.21 0.88 -8.82
C ARG A 51 3.98 -0.20 -8.03
N LEU A 52 4.06 -0.07 -6.70
CA LEU A 52 4.65 -1.12 -5.86
C LEU A 52 3.89 -2.45 -5.99
N ALA A 53 2.55 -2.41 -5.91
CA ALA A 53 1.74 -3.63 -5.98
C ALA A 53 1.87 -4.34 -7.33
N ARG A 54 2.04 -3.61 -8.44
CA ARG A 54 2.24 -4.19 -9.78
C ARG A 54 3.63 -4.78 -9.99
N ALA A 55 4.65 -4.26 -9.31
CA ALA A 55 6.01 -4.80 -9.38
C ALA A 55 6.13 -6.16 -8.68
N PHE A 56 5.23 -6.46 -7.74
CA PHE A 56 5.20 -7.71 -6.97
C PHE A 56 3.79 -8.33 -7.03
N PRO A 57 3.44 -9.01 -8.13
CA PRO A 57 2.15 -9.70 -8.27
C PRO A 57 1.85 -10.60 -7.07
N LEU A 58 0.59 -10.67 -6.65
CA LEU A 58 0.18 -11.53 -5.53
C LEU A 58 0.09 -13.00 -5.97
N TYR A 59 -0.44 -13.24 -7.16
CA TYR A 59 -0.60 -14.55 -7.77
C TYR A 59 -0.25 -14.44 -9.25
N ASP A 60 0.77 -15.17 -9.67
CA ASP A 60 1.18 -15.20 -11.07
C ASP A 60 0.04 -15.73 -11.97
N GLY A 61 -0.30 -14.97 -13.01
CA GLY A 61 -1.32 -15.32 -13.99
C GLY A 61 -2.77 -15.01 -13.57
N LEU A 62 -2.98 -14.34 -12.43
CA LEU A 62 -4.31 -13.90 -11.95
C LEU A 62 -4.39 -12.37 -11.72
N GLU A 63 -3.51 -11.61 -12.36
CA GLU A 63 -3.36 -10.16 -12.15
C GLU A 63 -4.55 -9.34 -12.70
N GLU A 64 -5.32 -9.91 -13.62
CA GLU A 64 -6.53 -9.29 -14.19
C GLU A 64 -7.81 -9.60 -13.41
N TRP A 65 -7.70 -10.29 -12.27
CA TRP A 65 -8.89 -10.69 -11.51
C TRP A 65 -9.64 -9.46 -10.97
N SER A 66 -10.82 -9.19 -11.54
CA SER A 66 -11.78 -8.25 -10.96
C SER A 66 -12.67 -9.01 -9.98
N LEU A 67 -12.69 -8.58 -8.71
CA LEU A 67 -13.79 -8.90 -7.81
C LEU A 67 -15.09 -8.52 -8.53
N VAL A 68 -15.98 -9.49 -8.68
CA VAL A 68 -17.27 -9.39 -9.38
C VAL A 68 -17.96 -8.06 -9.00
N GLY A 69 -18.26 -7.23 -10.02
CA GLY A 69 -18.99 -5.97 -9.86
C GLY A 69 -18.15 -4.73 -10.18
N ARG A 70 -17.86 -4.53 -11.47
CA ARG A 70 -17.67 -3.18 -12.02
C ARG A 70 -18.99 -2.74 -12.64
#